data_AF-A0AAE3A826-F1
#
_entry.id   AF-A0AAE3A826-F1
#
_cell.length_a   1.000
_cell.length_b   1.000
_cell.length_c   1.000
_cell.angle_alpha   90.00
_cell.angle_beta   90.00
_cell.angle_gamma   90.00
#
_symmetry.space_group_name_H-M   'P 1'
#
loop_
_entity.id
_entity.type
_entity.pdbx_description
1 polymer ?
#
loop_
_entity_poly.entity_id
_entity_poly.type
_entity_poly.pdbx_seq_one_letter_code
_entity_poly.pdbx_strand_id
1 'polypeptide(L)'
;MEKLKPCPFCGSKNIRLWGITYHWVQCEKCLSSTSISYKKEKAIEYWNRRANDSDKIISELQKKQEEQRELYMQTGRDEHILAMGAYAYSEKIVKGGGVDG
;
A
#
# COMPACT_ATOMS: atom_id res chain seq x y z
N MET A 1 -28.95 -10.25 5.60
CA MET A 1 -28.48 -10.08 4.20
C MET A 1 -27.19 -9.30 4.24
N GLU A 2 -26.11 -9.82 3.65
CA GLU A 2 -24.87 -9.06 3.51
C GLU A 2 -25.08 -7.88 2.55
N LYS A 3 -24.55 -6.71 2.93
CA LYS A 3 -24.61 -5.49 2.13
C LYS A 3 -23.52 -5.57 1.04
N LEU A 4 -23.90 -5.30 -0.21
CA LEU A 4 -22.96 -5.24 -1.33
C LEU A 4 -22.05 -4.02 -1.20
N LYS A 5 -20.74 -4.23 -1.35
CA LYS A 5 -19.74 -3.15 -1.40
C LYS A 5 -19.84 -2.35 -2.70
N PRO A 6 -19.40 -1.08 -2.72
CA PRO A 6 -19.33 -0.27 -3.94
C PRO A 6 -18.47 -0.94 -5.03
N CYS A 7 -18.70 -0.54 -6.28
CA CYS A 7 -17.95 -1.06 -7.41
C CYS A 7 -16.45 -0.70 -7.27
N PRO A 8 -15.53 -1.68 -7.24
CA PRO A 8 -14.10 -1.41 -7.09
C PRO A 8 -13.49 -0.77 -8.34
N PHE A 9 -14.19 -0.77 -9.47
CA PHE A 9 -13.68 -0.24 -10.74
C PHE A 9 -14.10 1.21 -11.00
N CYS A 10 -15.32 1.61 -10.57
CA CYS A 10 -15.85 2.95 -10.86
C CYS A 10 -16.42 3.69 -9.64
N GLY A 11 -16.33 3.09 -8.45
CA GLY A 11 -16.83 3.66 -7.19
C GLY A 11 -18.36 3.72 -7.06
N SER A 12 -19.12 3.31 -8.08
CA SER A 12 -20.59 3.35 -8.03
C SER A 12 -21.17 2.48 -6.92
N LYS A 13 -22.19 2.99 -6.23
CA LYS A 13 -22.99 2.22 -5.26
C LYS A 13 -24.19 1.51 -5.92
N ASN A 14 -24.42 1.74 -7.21
CA ASN A 14 -25.51 1.12 -7.97
C ASN A 14 -25.10 -0.31 -8.37
N ILE A 15 -25.23 -1.23 -7.42
CA ILE A 15 -24.87 -2.63 -7.55
C ILE A 15 -26.14 -3.47 -7.45
N ARG A 16 -26.33 -4.38 -8.41
CA ARG A 16 -27.46 -5.27 -8.49
C ARG A 16 -27.02 -6.71 -8.33
N LEU A 17 -27.77 -7.45 -7.51
CA LEU A 17 -27.73 -8.91 -7.51
C LEU A 17 -28.79 -9.41 -8.48
N TRP A 18 -28.35 -10.20 -9.44
CA TRP A 18 -29.18 -10.85 -10.44
C TRP A 18 -29.29 -12.35 -10.13
N GLY A 19 -30.39 -12.96 -10.56
CA GLY A 19 -30.54 -14.42 -10.54
C GLY A 19 -31.88 -14.94 -10.02
N ILE A 20 -32.24 -16.12 -10.53
CA ILE A 20 -33.32 -16.98 -9.99
C ILE A 20 -32.68 -18.34 -9.64
N THR A 21 -32.17 -19.06 -10.63
CA THR A 21 -31.42 -20.32 -10.44
C THR A 21 -29.91 -20.09 -10.30
N TYR A 22 -29.37 -19.16 -11.08
CA TYR A 22 -27.97 -18.76 -11.07
C TYR A 22 -27.86 -17.30 -10.66
N HIS A 23 -26.95 -17.01 -9.74
CA HIS A 23 -26.78 -15.71 -9.11
C HIS A 23 -25.47 -15.07 -9.53
N TRP A 24 -25.50 -13.77 -9.83
CA TRP A 24 -24.29 -12.96 -10.04
C TRP A 24 -24.53 -11.53 -9.58
N VAL A 25 -23.47 -10.82 -9.26
CA VAL A 25 -23.53 -9.40 -8.90
C VAL A 25 -22.97 -8.58 -10.06
N GLN A 26 -23.60 -7.46 -10.38
CA GLN A 26 -23.19 -6.55 -11.44
C GLN A 26 -23.28 -5.09 -10.98
N CYS A 27 -22.33 -4.27 -11.43
CA CYS A 27 -22.46 -2.82 -11.36
C CYS A 27 -23.27 -2.30 -12.55
N GLU A 28 -24.36 -1.59 -12.30
CA GLU A 28 -25.22 -1.04 -13.35
C GLU A 28 -24.61 0.19 -14.05
N LYS A 29 -23.51 0.74 -13.53
CA LYS A 29 -22.79 1.88 -14.16
C LYS A 29 -21.74 1.44 -15.17
N CYS A 30 -20.85 0.53 -14.76
CA CYS A 30 -19.71 0.11 -15.59
C CYS A 30 -19.79 -1.35 -16.06
N LEU A 31 -20.92 -2.03 -15.79
CA LEU A 31 -21.27 -3.38 -16.22
C LEU A 31 -20.37 -4.52 -15.74
N SER A 32 -19.32 -4.21 -14.97
CA SER A 32 -18.48 -5.22 -14.32
C SER A 32 -19.31 -6.15 -13.44
N SER A 33 -19.08 -7.45 -13.58
CA SER A 33 -19.87 -8.50 -12.93
C SER A 33 -19.01 -9.59 -12.29
N THR A 34 -19.59 -10.36 -11.38
CA THR A 34 -19.00 -11.61 -10.89
C THR A 34 -19.25 -12.75 -11.86
N SER A 35 -18.48 -13.82 -11.71
CA SER A 35 -18.89 -15.13 -12.22
C SER A 35 -20.23 -15.54 -11.61
N ILE A 36 -20.96 -16.39 -12.32
CA ILE A 36 -22.21 -16.98 -11.84
C ILE A 36 -21.96 -17.97 -10.69
N SER A 37 -22.92 -18.08 -9.78
CA SER A 37 -22.92 -19.06 -8.70
C SER A 37 -24.32 -19.62 -8.47
N TYR A 38 -24.41 -20.88 -8.05
CA TYR A 38 -25.69 -21.49 -7.66
C TYR A 38 -26.25 -20.92 -6.36
N LYS A 39 -25.39 -20.37 -5.48
CA LYS A 39 -25.80 -19.79 -4.20
C LYS A 39 -25.70 -18.27 -4.25
N LYS A 40 -26.76 -17.59 -3.85
CA LYS A 40 -26.83 -16.13 -3.75
C LYS A 40 -25.69 -15.56 -2.89
N GLU A 41 -25.43 -16.21 -1.77
CA GLU A 41 -24.42 -15.79 -0.78
C GLU A 41 -23.02 -15.83 -1.40
N LYS A 42 -22.74 -16.84 -2.23
CA LYS A 42 -21.46 -16.96 -2.92
C LYS A 42 -21.24 -15.87 -3.97
N ALA A 43 -22.30 -15.45 -4.68
CA ALA A 43 -22.20 -14.32 -5.60
C ALA A 43 -21.86 -13.01 -4.85
N ILE A 44 -22.45 -12.79 -3.67
CA ILE A 44 -22.17 -11.64 -2.81
C ILE A 44 -20.72 -11.70 -2.28
N GLU A 45 -20.27 -12.85 -1.78
CA GLU A 45 -18.89 -13.08 -1.32
C GLU A 45 -17.88 -12.79 -2.44
N TYR A 46 -18.13 -13.26 -3.67
CA TYR A 46 -17.28 -13.01 -4.83
C TYR A 46 -17.21 -11.55 -5.24
N TRP A 47 -18.27 -10.78 -5.01
CA TRP A 47 -18.26 -9.34 -5.24
C TRP A 47 -17.46 -8.64 -4.15
N ASN A 48 -17.79 -8.93 -2.88
CA ASN A 48 -17.23 -8.24 -1.73
C ASN A 48 -15.74 -8.51 -1.52
N ARG A 49 -15.22 -9.68 -1.94
CA ARG A 49 -13.77 -9.94 -1.92
C ARG A 49 -12.96 -8.95 -2.76
N ARG A 50 -13.52 -8.45 -3.87
CA ARG A 50 -12.79 -7.57 -4.81
C ARG A 50 -12.43 -6.23 -4.20
N ALA A 51 -13.18 -5.79 -3.18
CA ALA A 51 -12.93 -4.54 -2.49
C ALA A 51 -12.05 -4.71 -1.24
N ASN A 52 -11.81 -5.94 -0.77
CA ASN A 52 -10.99 -6.18 0.43
C ASN A 52 -9.49 -6.05 0.19
N ASP A 53 -9.02 -6.21 -1.04
CA ASP A 53 -7.57 -6.24 -1.29
C ASP A 53 -6.94 -4.85 -1.15
N SER A 54 -7.64 -3.78 -1.54
CA SER A 54 -7.08 -2.42 -1.52
C SER A 54 -6.75 -1.93 -0.11
N ASP A 55 -7.65 -2.08 0.86
CA ASP A 55 -7.43 -1.59 2.23
C ASP A 55 -6.27 -2.32 2.91
N LYS A 56 -6.16 -3.64 2.68
CA LYS A 56 -5.06 -4.45 3.20
C LYS A 56 -3.73 -4.01 2.59
N ILE A 57 -3.66 -3.87 1.27
CA ILE A 57 -2.46 -3.40 0.55
C ILE A 57 -2.06 -2.00 1.04
N ILE A 58 -3.01 -1.07 1.20
CA ILE A 58 -2.72 0.29 1.70
C ILE A 58 -2.11 0.23 3.10
N SER A 59 -2.68 -0.57 4.02
CA SER A 59 -2.17 -0.70 5.38
C SER A 59 -0.75 -1.29 5.43
N GLU A 60 -0.46 -2.26 4.55
CA GLU A 60 0.88 -2.85 4.43
C GLU A 60 1.89 -1.85 3.83
N LEU A 61 1.48 -1.07 2.83
CA LEU A 61 2.32 -0.03 2.24
C LEU A 61 2.65 1.08 3.24
N GLN A 62 1.68 1.51 4.04
CA GLN A 62 1.91 2.51 5.09
C GLN A 62 2.94 2.05 6.12
N LYS A 63 2.87 0.78 6.55
CA LYS A 63 3.89 0.20 7.45
C LYS A 63 5.27 0.21 6.83
N LYS A 64 5.38 -0.24 5.57
CA LYS A 64 6.67 -0.21 4.84
C LYS A 64 7.23 1.19 4.67
N GLN A 65 6.36 2.19 4.45
CA GLN A 65 6.79 3.59 4.37
C GLN A 65 7.32 4.12 5.70
N GLU A 66 6.68 3.78 6.82
CA GLU A 66 7.19 4.17 8.15
C GLU A 66 8.51 3.46 8.46
N GLU A 67 8.61 2.15 8.22
CA GLU A 67 9.85 1.39 8.37
C GLU A 67 10.99 1.99 7.53
N GLN A 68 10.72 2.36 6.27
CA GLN A 68 11.70 3.05 5.43
C GLN A 68 12.07 4.44 5.96
N ARG A 69 11.11 5.18 6.52
CA ARG A 69 11.34 6.50 7.10
C ARG A 69 12.21 6.41 8.36
N GLU A 70 11.95 5.44 9.23
CA GLU A 70 12.76 5.15 10.40
C GLU A 70 14.18 4.77 9.99
N LEU A 71 14.32 3.89 9.00
CA LEU A 71 15.60 3.51 8.42
C LEU A 71 16.36 4.73 7.89
N TYR A 72 15.72 5.61 7.11
CA TYR A 72 16.34 6.83 6.59
C TYR A 72 16.74 7.80 7.70
N MET A 73 15.93 7.96 8.75
CA MET A 73 16.30 8.79 9.89
C MET A 73 17.49 8.21 10.67
N GLN A 74 17.66 6.89 10.69
CA GLN A 74 18.80 6.22 11.29
C GLN A 74 20.05 6.33 10.40
N THR A 75 19.96 5.93 9.14
CA THR A 75 21.10 5.95 8.20
C THR A 75 21.49 7.36 7.78
N GLY A 76 20.56 8.30 7.69
CA GLY A 76 20.85 9.71 7.43
C GLY A 76 21.55 10.39 8.61
N ARG A 77 21.27 9.94 9.85
CA ARG A 77 22.11 10.28 11.02
C ARG A 77 23.49 9.64 10.88
N ASP A 78 23.58 8.39 10.47
CA ASP A 78 24.86 7.70 10.28
C ASP A 78 25.70 8.33 9.16
N GLU A 79 25.11 8.73 8.04
CA GLU A 79 25.80 9.40 6.92
C GLU A 79 26.25 10.81 7.30
N HIS A 80 25.43 11.56 8.04
CA HIS A 80 25.84 12.86 8.60
C HIS A 80 26.95 12.71 9.65
N ILE A 81 26.86 11.71 10.54
CA ILE A 81 27.91 11.39 11.53
C ILE A 81 29.20 10.94 10.83
N LEU A 82 29.12 10.14 9.77
CA LEU A 82 30.27 9.73 8.96
C LEU A 82 30.91 10.92 8.24
N ALA A 83 30.10 11.82 7.67
CA ALA A 83 30.58 13.05 7.04
C ALA A 83 31.26 13.98 8.06
N MET A 84 30.66 14.15 9.24
CA MET A 84 31.26 14.92 10.35
C MET A 84 32.56 14.27 10.85
N GLY A 85 32.61 12.95 10.96
CA GLY A 85 33.80 12.20 11.33
C GLY A 85 34.93 12.35 10.31
N ALA A 86 34.61 12.22 9.02
CA ALA A 86 35.55 12.44 7.92
C ALA A 86 36.07 13.88 7.88
N TYR A 87 35.18 14.86 8.09
CA TYR A 87 35.56 16.28 8.18
C TYR A 87 36.50 16.53 9.36
N ALA A 88 36.16 16.07 10.56
CA ALA A 88 37.00 16.21 11.76
C ALA A 88 38.35 15.49 11.63
N TYR A 89 38.39 14.35 10.94
CA TYR A 89 39.63 13.64 10.62
C TYR A 89 40.49 14.44 9.63
N SER A 90 39.88 15.00 8.58
CA SER A 90 40.58 15.84 7.61
C SER A 90 41.16 17.12 8.25
N GLU A 91 40.43 17.77 9.17
CA GLU A 91 40.96 18.94 9.88
C GLU A 91 42.18 18.60 10.74
N LYS A 92 42.24 17.41 11.35
CA LYS A 92 43.40 16.97 12.12
C LYS A 92 44.62 16.72 11.25
N ILE A 93 44.44 16.22 10.03
CA ILE A 93 45.54 16.08 9.06
C ILE A 93 46.06 17.45 8.64
N VAL A 94 45.17 18.39 8.34
CA VAL A 94 45.53 19.75 7.92
C VAL A 94 46.22 20.52 9.05
N LYS A 95 45.79 20.34 10.31
CA LYS A 95 46.37 21.03 11.48
C LYS A 95 47.58 20.32 12.10
N GLY A 96 47.75 19.01 11.85
CA GLY A 96 48.87 18.21 12.33
C GLY A 96 49.99 18.01 11.31
N GLY A 97 49.78 18.40 10.05
CA GLY A 97 50.74 18.32 8.94
C GLY A 97 51.67 19.53 8.81
N GLY A 98 52.06 20.14 9.93
CA GLY A 98 53.25 20.99 9.96
C GLY A 98 54.47 20.09 9.76
N VAL A 99 54.82 19.81 8.51
CA VAL A 99 56.12 19.23 8.19
C VAL A 99 57.09 20.40 8.25
N ASP A 100 57.81 20.48 9.37
CA ASP A 100 58.91 21.41 9.58
C ASP A 100 59.91 21.23 8.44
N GLY A 101 60.04 22.28 7.61
CA GLY A 101 61.05 22.40 6.56
C GLY A 101 62.30 23.10 7.05
#